data_AF-A0A1W1VU58-F1
#
_entry.id   AF-A0A1W1VU58-F1
#
_cell.length_a   1.000
_cell.length_b   1.000
_cell.length_c   1.000
_cell.angle_alpha   90.00
_cell.angle_beta   90.00
_cell.angle_gamma   90.00
#
_symmetry.space_group_name_H-M   'P 1'
#
loop_
_entity.id
_entity.type
_entity.pdbx_description
1 polymer ?
#
loop_
_entity_poly.entity_id
_entity_poly.type
_entity_poly.pdbx_seq_one_letter_code
_entity_poly.pdbx_strand_id
1 'polypeptide(L)'
;MTGFKQLSGEIVSEYNILITKEPVVGFLVTANREVDGNCWISVRPLEANWEGGDFFSIHLDKEEKIVGIIPAPHGSYIVRGLMPDDTYELLGYEFPGAYHPDWLDELIKKT
;
A
#
# COMPACT_ATOMS: atom_id res chain seq x y z
N MET A 1 1.94 13.13 -16.59
CA MET A 1 2.96 14.21 -16.68
C MET A 1 4.30 13.56 -16.49
N THR A 2 5.09 13.43 -17.55
CA THR A 2 6.46 12.92 -17.52
C THR A 2 7.36 14.02 -16.96
N GLY A 3 7.89 13.83 -15.74
CA GLY A 3 8.85 14.74 -15.13
C GLY A 3 10.26 14.21 -15.32
N PHE A 4 11.10 14.93 -16.07
CA PHE A 4 12.52 14.62 -16.17
C PHE A 4 13.28 15.48 -15.16
N LYS A 5 14.03 14.85 -14.25
CA LYS A 5 15.04 15.53 -13.44
C LYS A 5 16.40 14.98 -13.82
N GLN A 6 17.24 15.84 -14.37
CA GLN A 6 18.58 15.50 -14.86
C GLN A 6 19.49 15.21 -13.66
N LEU A 7 19.78 13.93 -13.43
CA LEU A 7 20.86 13.50 -12.52
C LEU A 7 22.10 13.25 -13.39
N SER A 8 23.18 13.97 -13.06
CA SER A 8 24.56 13.82 -13.53
C SER A 8 24.81 12.86 -14.71
N GLY A 9 24.93 13.41 -15.92
CA GLY A 9 25.89 12.95 -16.94
C GLY A 9 25.68 11.60 -17.63
N GLU A 10 24.78 10.74 -17.16
CA GLU A 10 24.41 9.49 -17.84
C GLU A 10 22.90 9.46 -18.04
N ILE A 11 22.47 9.22 -19.27
CA ILE A 11 21.06 9.01 -19.60
C ILE A 11 20.66 7.69 -18.91
N VAL A 12 20.14 7.80 -17.69
CA VAL A 12 19.45 6.68 -17.04
C VAL A 12 18.28 6.33 -17.95
N SER A 13 18.32 5.15 -18.53
CA SER A 13 17.33 4.67 -19.50
C SER A 13 15.91 4.89 -18.98
N GLU A 14 14.98 5.17 -19.89
CA GLU A 14 13.57 5.45 -19.66
C GLU A 14 12.86 4.39 -18.80
N TYR A 15 13.06 4.43 -17.49
CA TYR A 15 12.15 3.76 -16.57
C TYR A 15 10.87 4.58 -16.56
N ASN A 16 9.76 3.97 -16.95
CA ASN A 16 8.44 4.53 -16.71
C ASN A 16 8.23 4.58 -15.19
N ILE A 17 8.65 5.68 -14.56
CA ILE A 17 8.41 5.90 -13.13
C ILE A 17 6.90 6.07 -12.96
N LEU A 18 6.26 5.05 -12.40
CA LEU A 18 4.84 5.04 -12.12
C LEU A 18 4.64 4.84 -10.63
N ILE A 19 3.99 5.82 -10.00
CA ILE A 19 3.52 5.74 -8.62
C ILE A 19 2.00 5.73 -8.68
N THR A 20 1.39 4.72 -8.08
CA THR A 20 -0.06 4.59 -7.96
C THR A 20 -0.50 4.89 -6.54
N LYS A 21 -1.68 5.48 -6.43
CA LYS A 21 -2.38 5.73 -5.16
C LYS A 21 -3.74 5.08 -5.24
N GLU A 22 -3.96 4.05 -4.46
CA GLU A 22 -5.24 3.34 -4.42
C GLU A 22 -5.97 3.72 -3.12
N PRO A 23 -7.28 4.00 -3.19
CA PRO A 23 -7.99 4.50 -2.03
C PRO A 23 -8.18 3.40 -0.99
N VAL A 24 -7.87 3.74 0.26
CA VAL A 24 -8.16 2.90 1.43
C VAL A 24 -9.45 3.40 2.04
N VAL A 25 -10.46 2.54 2.08
CA VAL A 25 -11.81 2.89 2.60
C VAL A 25 -12.01 2.48 4.05
N GLY A 26 -11.17 1.58 4.56
CA GLY A 26 -11.23 1.12 5.94
C GLY A 26 -10.04 0.24 6.30
N PHE A 27 -10.06 -0.25 7.54
CA PHE A 27 -9.11 -1.20 8.06
C PHE A 27 -9.86 -2.37 8.68
N LEU A 28 -9.60 -3.57 8.18
CA LEU A 28 -10.06 -4.80 8.78
C LEU A 28 -9.19 -5.14 9.99
N VAL A 29 -9.82 -5.30 11.15
CA VAL A 29 -9.15 -5.72 12.38
C VAL A 29 -9.50 -7.19 12.62
N THR A 30 -8.48 -8.05 12.68
CA THR A 30 -8.63 -9.47 13.04
C THR A 30 -7.92 -9.80 14.33
N ALA A 31 -8.53 -10.68 15.12
CA ALA A 31 -7.89 -11.36 16.23
C ALA A 31 -7.46 -12.74 15.74
N ASN A 32 -6.19 -13.03 15.93
CA ASN A 32 -5.56 -14.25 15.45
C ASN A 32 -5.12 -15.09 16.64
N ARG A 33 -5.09 -16.41 16.45
CA ARG A 33 -4.65 -17.35 17.46
C ARG A 33 -3.71 -18.38 16.84
N GLU A 34 -2.57 -18.58 17.49
CA GLU A 34 -1.61 -19.64 17.17
C GLU A 34 -2.02 -20.97 17.82
N VAL A 35 -1.44 -22.05 17.31
CA VAL A 35 -1.67 -23.42 17.81
C VAL A 35 -1.21 -23.59 19.27
N ASP A 36 -0.21 -22.83 19.70
CA ASP A 36 0.29 -22.84 21.09
C ASP A 36 -0.54 -21.97 22.06
N GLY A 37 -1.56 -21.28 21.55
CA GLY A 37 -2.46 -20.42 22.32
C GLY A 37 -2.12 -18.94 22.34
N ASN A 38 -1.01 -18.51 21.71
CA ASN A 38 -0.71 -17.08 21.57
C ASN A 38 -1.79 -16.36 20.76
N CYS A 39 -2.10 -15.13 21.14
CA CYS A 39 -3.08 -14.29 20.45
C CYS A 39 -2.46 -12.94 20.06
N TRP A 40 -2.78 -12.44 18.87
CA TRP A 40 -2.40 -11.09 18.43
C TRP A 40 -3.49 -10.46 17.58
N ILE A 41 -3.41 -9.14 17.42
CA ILE A 41 -4.29 -8.36 16.55
C ILE A 41 -3.55 -8.04 15.25
N SER A 42 -4.22 -8.23 14.13
CA SER A 42 -3.77 -7.75 12.82
C SER A 42 -4.71 -6.66 12.32
N VAL A 43 -4.14 -5.69 11.59
CA VAL A 43 -4.86 -4.59 10.96
C VAL A 43 -4.46 -4.56 9.50
N ARG A 44 -5.42 -4.76 8.60
CA ARG A 44 -5.20 -4.78 7.15
C ARG A 44 -5.98 -3.65 6.48
N PRO A 45 -5.39 -2.88 5.55
CA PRO A 45 -6.14 -1.90 4.77
C PRO A 45 -7.19 -2.59 3.90
N LEU A 46 -8.32 -1.94 3.71
CA LEU A 46 -9.36 -2.32 2.75
C LEU A 46 -9.25 -1.37 1.56
N GLU A 47 -8.84 -1.92 0.43
CA GLU A 47 -8.67 -1.18 -0.82
C GLU A 47 -9.98 -1.21 -1.61
N ALA A 48 -10.30 -0.10 -2.27
CA ALA A 48 -11.44 -0.04 -3.17
C ALA A 48 -10.96 0.31 -4.58
N ASN A 49 -11.29 -0.54 -5.56
CA ASN A 49 -11.15 -0.19 -6.96
C ASN A 49 -12.46 0.43 -7.52
N TRP A 50 -12.47 0.73 -8.82
CA TRP A 50 -13.63 1.28 -9.51
C TRP A 50 -14.84 0.32 -9.55
N GLU A 51 -14.63 -0.98 -9.33
CA GLU A 51 -15.67 -2.02 -9.23
C GLU A 51 -16.26 -2.12 -7.82
N GLY A 52 -15.74 -1.33 -6.86
CA GLY A 52 -16.18 -1.35 -5.46
C GLY A 52 -15.66 -2.56 -4.67
N GLY A 53 -14.68 -3.29 -5.21
CA GLY A 53 -14.04 -4.43 -4.58
C GLY A 53 -12.52 -4.28 -4.51
N ASP A 54 -11.90 -5.10 -3.68
CA ASP A 54 -10.45 -5.31 -3.67
C ASP A 54 -10.10 -6.32 -4.78
N PHE A 55 -8.98 -6.11 -5.49
CA PHE A 55 -8.44 -7.09 -6.45
C PHE A 55 -8.03 -8.41 -5.75
N PHE A 56 -7.80 -8.35 -4.44
CA PHE A 56 -7.52 -9.50 -3.61
C PHE A 56 -8.70 -9.72 -2.67
N SER A 57 -9.53 -10.72 -2.95
CA SER A 57 -10.49 -11.23 -1.98
C SER A 57 -9.77 -11.48 -0.66
N ILE A 58 -10.07 -10.71 0.38
CA ILE A 58 -9.44 -10.90 1.69
C ILE A 58 -9.82 -12.29 2.18
N HIS A 59 -8.85 -13.19 2.16
CA HIS A 59 -8.98 -14.51 2.71
C HIS A 59 -8.61 -14.45 4.19
N LEU A 60 -9.51 -14.96 5.02
CA LEU A 60 -9.27 -15.16 6.44
C LEU A 60 -8.75 -16.58 6.63
N ASP A 61 -7.68 -16.74 7.42
CA ASP A 61 -7.31 -18.07 7.89
C ASP A 61 -8.36 -18.58 8.88
N LYS A 62 -8.45 -19.91 9.04
CA LYS A 62 -9.48 -20.55 9.90
C LYS A 62 -9.46 -20.05 11.35
N GLU A 63 -8.30 -19.63 11.82
CA GLU A 63 -8.09 -19.13 13.18
C GLU A 63 -8.23 -17.61 13.30
N GLU A 64 -8.35 -16.88 12.18
CA GLU A 64 -8.60 -15.44 12.21
C GLU A 64 -10.09 -15.16 12.47
N LYS A 65 -10.35 -14.26 13.41
CA LYS A 65 -11.71 -13.76 13.69
C LYS A 65 -11.78 -12.27 13.43
N ILE A 66 -12.75 -11.85 12.64
CA ILE A 66 -13.04 -10.41 12.45
C ILE A 66 -13.48 -9.83 13.79
N VAL A 67 -12.75 -8.82 14.25
CA VAL A 67 -13.08 -8.02 15.43
C VAL A 67 -13.90 -6.80 15.03
N GLY A 68 -13.59 -6.22 13.88
CA GLY A 68 -14.34 -5.08 13.35
C GLY A 68 -13.70 -4.47 12.11
N ILE A 69 -14.32 -3.40 11.64
CA ILE A 69 -13.83 -2.56 10.55
C ILE A 69 -13.75 -1.13 11.07
N ILE A 70 -12.58 -0.50 10.94
CA ILE A 70 -12.37 0.91 11.28
C ILE A 70 -12.41 1.70 9.98
N PRO A 71 -13.31 2.69 9.82
CA PRO A 71 -13.33 3.50 8.61
C PRO A 71 -12.03 4.30 8.48
N ALA A 72 -11.48 4.38 7.28
CA ALA A 72 -10.31 5.20 7.02
C ALA A 72 -10.75 6.68 6.90
N PRO A 73 -9.89 7.64 7.30
CA PRO A 73 -10.13 9.05 7.01
C PRO A 73 -10.34 9.29 5.50
N HIS A 74 -11.21 10.23 5.15
CA HIS A 74 -11.41 10.58 3.74
C HIS A 74 -10.11 11.11 3.11
N GLY A 75 -9.71 10.57 1.95
CA GLY A 75 -8.44 10.87 1.32
C GLY A 75 -7.26 10.05 1.86
N SER A 76 -7.53 8.81 2.30
CA SER A 76 -6.51 7.84 2.67
C SER A 76 -6.11 6.97 1.47
N TYR A 77 -4.81 6.74 1.28
CA TYR A 77 -4.30 5.99 0.15
C TYR A 77 -3.21 5.00 0.58
N ILE A 78 -3.16 3.86 -0.10
CA ILE A 78 -1.97 3.02 -0.17
C ILE A 78 -1.17 3.46 -1.40
N VAL A 79 0.14 3.58 -1.24
CA VAL A 79 1.03 4.12 -2.27
C VAL A 79 1.98 3.03 -2.72
N ARG A 80 1.96 2.72 -4.02
CA ARG A 80 2.80 1.71 -4.64
C ARG A 80 3.62 2.31 -5.78
N GLY A 81 4.81 1.76 -6.01
CA GLY A 81 5.67 2.15 -7.12
C GLY A 81 5.94 0.97 -8.04
N LEU A 82 5.96 1.22 -9.34
CA LEU A 82 6.36 0.23 -10.34
C LEU A 82 7.89 0.10 -10.35
N MET A 83 8.36 -1.11 -10.08
CA MET A 83 9.77 -1.49 -10.08
C MET A 83 10.26 -1.83 -11.50
N PRO A 84 11.59 -1.85 -11.74
CA PRO A 84 12.19 -2.23 -13.03
C PRO A 84 11.79 -3.61 -13.59
N ASP A 85 11.35 -4.52 -12.73
CA ASP A 85 10.90 -5.87 -13.09
C ASP A 85 9.39 -5.95 -13.35
N ASP A 86 8.74 -4.80 -13.55
CA ASP A 86 7.30 -4.63 -13.75
C ASP A 86 6.43 -5.08 -12.55
N THR A 87 7.01 -5.22 -11.35
CA THR A 87 6.26 -5.48 -10.12
C THR A 87 5.89 -4.20 -9.39
N TYR A 88 4.80 -4.22 -8.62
CA TYR A 88 4.42 -3.10 -7.75
C TYR A 88 4.92 -3.35 -6.33
N GLU A 89 5.73 -2.44 -5.82
CA GLU A 89 6.23 -2.45 -4.45
C GLU A 89 5.48 -1.46 -3.57
N LEU A 90 5.21 -1.86 -2.32
CA LEU A 90 4.61 -0.97 -1.33
C LEU A 90 5.64 0.09 -0.91
N LEU A 91 5.30 1.36 -1.12
CA LEU A 91 6.08 2.51 -0.66
C LEU A 91 5.60 3.00 0.71
N GLY A 92 4.29 2.93 0.96
CA GLY A 92 3.71 3.29 2.26
C GLY A 92 2.23 3.65 2.17
N TYR A 93 1.81 4.47 3.13
CA TYR A 93 0.44 4.95 3.25
C TYR A 93 0.40 6.48 3.37
N GLU A 94 -0.63 7.09 2.80
CA GLU A 94 -0.89 8.51 2.88
C GLU A 94 -2.21 8.74 3.61
N PHE A 95 -2.15 9.46 4.73
CA PHE A 95 -3.32 9.79 5.54
C PHE A 95 -3.38 11.30 5.79
N PRO A 96 -4.58 11.91 5.74
CA PRO A 96 -4.75 13.31 6.12
C PRO A 96 -4.24 13.57 7.54
N GLY A 97 -3.37 14.57 7.70
CA GLY A 97 -2.80 14.96 8.99
C GLY A 97 -1.61 14.10 9.45
N ALA A 98 -1.27 13.02 8.74
CA ALA A 98 -0.03 12.29 8.96
C ALA A 98 1.08 12.83 8.04
N TYR A 99 2.31 12.85 8.54
CA TYR A 99 3.47 13.07 7.69
C TYR A 99 3.66 11.87 6.75
N HIS A 100 4.03 12.15 5.52
CA HIS A 100 4.50 11.16 4.56
C HIS A 100 5.76 11.67 3.83
N PRO A 101 6.67 10.77 3.42
CA PRO A 101 7.86 11.16 2.67
C PRO A 101 7.52 11.57 1.23
N ASP A 102 8.55 11.97 0.48
CA ASP A 102 8.47 12.04 -0.97
C ASP A 102 8.52 10.61 -1.55
N TRP A 103 7.44 10.20 -2.22
CA TRP A 103 7.28 8.84 -2.73
C TRP A 103 8.24 8.50 -3.88
N LEU A 104 8.69 9.50 -4.64
CA LEU A 104 9.69 9.28 -5.69
C LEU A 104 11.03 8.92 -5.06
N ASP A 105 11.43 9.64 -4.01
CA ASP A 105 12.67 9.35 -3.29
C ASP A 105 12.62 7.95 -2.65
N GLU A 106 11.47 7.54 -2.10
CA GLU A 106 11.30 6.19 -1.55
C GLU A 106 11.37 5.09 -2.62
N LEU A 107 10.80 5.32 -3.81
CA LEU A 107 10.90 4.39 -4.93
C LEU A 107 12.34 4.24 -5.42
N ILE A 108 13.07 5.36 -5.55
CA ILE A 108 14.50 5.35 -5.93
C ILE A 108 15.34 4.56 -4.92
N LYS A 109 15.08 4.67 -3.61
CA LYS A 109 15.80 3.88 -2.59
C LYS A 109 15.57 2.38 -2.68
N LYS A 110 14.42 1.96 -3.21
CA LYS A 110 14.04 0.55 -3.36
C LYS A 110 14.51 -0.06 -4.68
N THR A 111 14.93 0.76 -5.64
CA THR A 111 15.45 0.37 -6.96
C THR A 111 16.95 0.11 -6.89
#